data_AF-A0A533Q9G9-F1
#
_entry.id   AF-A0A533Q9G9-F1
#
_cell.length_a   1.000
_cell.length_b   1.000
_cell.length_c   1.000
_cell.angle_alpha   90.00
_cell.angle_beta   90.00
_cell.angle_gamma   90.00
#
_symmetry.space_group_name_H-M   'P 1'
#
loop_
_entity.id
_entity.type
_entity.pdbx_description
1 polymer ?
#
loop_
_entity_poly.entity_id
_entity_poly.type
_entity_poly.pdbx_seq_one_letter_code
_entity_poly.pdbx_strand_id
1 'polypeptide(L)'
;MTAQTADRILDLLANTRSIELVDFTGGAPELNPSFRSMVKRSRSLGRRVMDRCNLTVLSIRGQEDLAEFLRDNQVEVVASLPCYSRENVDKQRGRGVFDKSIDAIQKLNSLGYGQEGSGLILDLIFNPGGAFLPPSQEKLEKQYKEELWEQFGIVFNHLYVIVNMSIRRWEEYLERTGQKERYKELLVNAFNPQTVDTVMCRTLISIGWNGQLYDCDFNQMLEIPVGGKQRTLWNIKSFEEFSEGPIATSAHCFACTAGAGSSCAGSLIHY
;
A
#
# COMPACT_ATOMS: atom_id res chain seq x y z
N MET A 1 1.94 12.85 -11.82
CA MET A 1 0.89 13.83 -11.50
C MET A 1 1.41 15.24 -11.72
N THR A 2 0.58 16.12 -12.29
CA THR A 2 0.90 17.55 -12.50
C THR A 2 0.55 18.37 -11.27
N ALA A 3 1.09 19.59 -11.15
CA ALA A 3 0.75 20.52 -10.07
C ALA A 3 -0.76 20.84 -10.05
N GLN A 4 -1.38 21.04 -11.22
CA GLN A 4 -2.82 21.31 -11.34
C GLN A 4 -3.68 20.17 -10.77
N THR A 5 -3.31 18.92 -11.05
CA THR A 5 -4.02 17.76 -10.47
C THR A 5 -3.82 17.70 -8.96
N ALA A 6 -2.60 17.91 -8.47
CA ALA A 6 -2.29 17.92 -7.04
C ALA A 6 -3.07 19.02 -6.30
N ASP A 7 -3.10 20.25 -6.84
CA ASP A 7 -3.86 21.37 -6.28
C ASP A 7 -5.35 21.05 -6.23
N ARG A 8 -5.91 20.47 -7.30
CA ARG A 8 -7.31 20.07 -7.32
C ARG A 8 -7.65 19.05 -6.24
N ILE A 9 -6.77 18.07 -6.00
CA ILE A 9 -6.95 17.09 -4.92
C ILE A 9 -6.96 17.80 -3.57
N LEU A 10 -6.02 18.71 -3.33
CA LEU A 10 -5.90 19.42 -2.06
C LEU A 10 -7.09 20.37 -1.82
N ASP A 11 -7.62 21.01 -2.86
CA ASP A 11 -8.81 21.84 -2.77
C ASP A 11 -10.05 21.01 -2.40
N LEU A 12 -10.21 19.83 -3.00
CA LEU A 12 -11.28 18.90 -2.65
C LEU A 12 -11.11 18.37 -1.22
N LEU A 13 -9.89 18.00 -0.83
CA LEU A 13 -9.54 17.52 0.51
C LEU A 13 -9.80 18.57 1.61
N ALA A 14 -9.53 19.85 1.33
CA ALA A 14 -9.83 20.93 2.26
C ALA A 14 -11.34 21.07 2.53
N ASN A 15 -12.18 20.73 1.55
CA ASN A 15 -13.63 20.80 1.63
C ASN A 15 -14.30 19.51 2.14
N THR A 16 -13.55 18.40 2.24
CA THR A 16 -14.07 17.11 2.73
C THR A 16 -13.43 16.75 4.06
N ARG A 17 -14.14 17.04 5.16
CA ARG A 17 -13.60 16.84 6.53
C ARG A 17 -13.54 15.38 6.98
N SER A 18 -14.39 14.52 6.42
CA SER A 18 -14.47 13.08 6.72
C SER A 18 -13.24 12.29 6.27
N ILE A 19 -12.45 12.82 5.34
CA ILE A 19 -11.20 12.19 4.95
C ILE A 19 -10.15 12.50 6.00
N GLU A 20 -9.70 11.46 6.71
CA GLU A 20 -8.71 11.56 7.77
C GLU A 20 -7.29 11.22 7.31
N LEU A 21 -7.17 10.42 6.26
CA LEU A 21 -5.91 9.87 5.76
C LEU A 21 -5.70 10.17 4.28
N VAL A 22 -4.50 10.64 3.93
CA VAL A 22 -4.01 10.69 2.55
C VAL A 22 -2.91 9.64 2.40
N ASP A 23 -3.18 8.61 1.60
CA ASP A 23 -2.28 7.48 1.33
C ASP A 23 -1.57 7.69 -0.02
N PHE A 24 -0.26 7.89 0.00
CA PHE A 24 0.57 8.03 -1.20
C PHE A 24 1.09 6.66 -1.62
N THR A 25 0.60 6.18 -2.77
CA THR A 25 0.97 4.90 -3.37
C THR A 25 1.55 5.07 -4.79
N GLY A 26 2.06 3.99 -5.37
CA GLY A 26 2.62 3.94 -6.71
C GLY A 26 4.07 3.46 -6.73
N GLY A 27 4.86 3.92 -7.71
CA GLY A 27 6.26 3.52 -7.85
C GLY A 27 7.12 4.62 -8.46
N ALA A 28 7.87 5.41 -7.69
CA ALA A 28 7.73 5.68 -6.25
C ALA A 28 7.11 7.08 -6.07
N PRO A 29 6.10 7.28 -5.19
CA PRO A 29 5.40 8.56 -5.07
C PRO A 29 6.34 9.73 -4.71
N GLU A 30 7.40 9.46 -3.96
CA GLU A 30 8.39 10.41 -3.46
C GLU A 30 9.21 11.07 -4.57
N LEU A 31 9.25 10.44 -5.76
CA LEU A 31 9.87 11.00 -6.96
C LEU A 31 8.95 11.97 -7.70
N ASN A 32 7.68 12.09 -7.31
CA ASN A 32 6.79 13.08 -7.90
C ASN A 32 7.14 14.49 -7.38
N PRO A 33 7.33 15.50 -8.25
CA PRO A 33 7.64 16.86 -7.81
C PRO A 33 6.61 17.49 -6.86
N SER A 34 5.36 17.03 -6.91
CA SER A 34 4.28 17.52 -6.04
C SER A 34 4.22 16.82 -4.68
N PHE A 35 4.90 15.68 -4.50
CA PHE A 35 4.80 14.84 -3.29
C PHE A 35 5.01 15.65 -2.02
N ARG A 36 6.16 16.33 -1.90
CA ARG A 36 6.52 17.07 -0.68
C ARG A 36 5.55 18.22 -0.38
N SER A 37 5.04 18.88 -1.41
CA SER A 37 4.02 19.94 -1.26
C SER A 37 2.68 19.37 -0.80
N MET A 38 2.25 18.25 -1.38
CA MET A 38 1.01 17.58 -1.00
C MET A 38 1.08 17.05 0.43
N VAL A 39 2.20 16.42 0.84
CA VAL A 39 2.41 16.00 2.23
C VAL A 39 2.24 17.17 3.19
N LYS A 40 2.98 18.27 2.98
CA LYS A 40 2.89 19.46 3.85
C LYS A 40 1.47 20.03 3.91
N ARG A 41 0.80 20.16 2.76
CA ARG A 41 -0.55 20.73 2.70
C ARG A 41 -1.58 19.80 3.35
N SER A 42 -1.52 18.49 3.11
CA SER A 42 -2.37 17.51 3.80
C SER A 42 -2.19 17.55 5.32
N ARG A 43 -0.94 17.62 5.81
CA ARG A 43 -0.67 17.78 7.25
C ARG A 43 -1.21 19.11 7.79
N SER A 44 -1.06 20.22 7.05
CA SER A 44 -1.60 21.53 7.46
C SER A 44 -3.13 21.57 7.54
N LEU A 45 -3.81 20.69 6.80
CA LEU A 45 -5.25 20.47 6.88
C LEU A 45 -5.66 19.53 8.04
N GLY A 46 -4.71 19.10 8.87
CA GLY A 46 -4.92 18.18 9.98
C GLY A 46 -5.08 16.72 9.57
N ARG A 47 -4.67 16.33 8.35
CA ARG A 47 -4.81 14.96 7.86
C ARG A 47 -3.62 14.10 8.28
N ARG A 48 -3.85 12.84 8.59
CA ARG A 48 -2.81 11.81 8.60
C ARG A 48 -2.29 11.62 7.18
N VAL A 49 -1.01 11.33 7.07
CA VAL A 49 -0.35 11.09 5.79
C VAL A 49 0.43 9.80 5.89
N MET A 50 0.23 8.92 4.91
CA MET A 50 0.91 7.65 4.78
C MET A 50 1.66 7.61 3.45
N ASP A 51 2.84 6.99 3.47
CA ASP A 51 3.69 6.77 2.32
C ASP A 51 3.98 5.27 2.14
N ARG A 52 3.52 4.71 1.01
CA ARG A 52 3.80 3.33 0.60
C ARG A 52 5.19 3.26 -0.01
N CYS A 53 6.19 3.30 0.86
CA CYS A 53 7.59 3.44 0.49
C CYS A 53 8.18 2.11 -0.03
N ASN A 54 8.94 2.19 -1.13
CA ASN A 54 9.67 1.03 -1.65
C ASN A 54 11.03 0.78 -0.97
N LEU A 55 11.36 1.56 0.07
CA LEU A 55 12.63 1.63 0.81
C LEU A 55 13.84 2.09 -0.01
N THR A 56 14.06 1.50 -1.19
CA THR A 56 15.22 1.78 -2.04
C THR A 56 15.30 3.23 -2.52
N VAL A 57 14.16 3.94 -2.57
CA VAL A 57 14.08 5.37 -2.91
C VAL A 57 14.82 6.27 -1.94
N LEU A 58 14.94 5.87 -0.66
CA LEU A 58 15.69 6.61 0.36
C LEU A 58 17.19 6.71 0.07
N SER A 59 17.70 5.85 -0.82
CA SER A 59 19.11 5.79 -1.21
C SER A 59 19.37 6.29 -2.63
N ILE A 60 18.35 6.85 -3.30
CA ILE A 60 18.50 7.41 -4.64
C ILE A 60 19.07 8.84 -4.54
N ARG A 61 19.95 9.19 -5.47
CA ARG A 61 20.50 10.54 -5.59
C ARG A 61 19.38 11.60 -5.68
N GLY A 62 19.48 12.64 -4.87
CA GLY A 62 18.48 13.70 -4.76
C GLY A 62 17.35 13.42 -3.76
N GLN A 63 17.43 12.30 -3.03
CA GLN A 63 16.50 11.95 -1.93
C GLN A 63 17.24 11.76 -0.60
N GLU A 64 18.43 12.34 -0.45
CA GLU A 64 19.28 12.18 0.72
C GLU A 64 18.58 12.64 2.02
N ASP A 65 17.72 13.65 1.92
CA ASP A 65 16.93 14.25 3.00
C ASP A 65 15.51 13.65 3.15
N LEU A 66 15.15 12.64 2.36
CA LEU A 66 13.77 12.16 2.28
C LEU A 66 13.29 11.55 3.62
N ALA A 67 14.13 10.75 4.28
CA ALA A 67 13.75 10.13 5.55
C ALA A 67 13.50 11.18 6.66
N GLU A 68 14.36 12.20 6.71
CA GLU A 68 14.23 13.36 7.60
C GLU A 68 12.98 14.17 7.27
N PHE A 69 12.68 14.37 5.98
CA PHE A 69 11.46 15.03 5.54
C PHE A 69 10.20 14.26 5.98
N LEU A 70 10.17 12.92 5.83
CA LEU A 70 9.05 12.09 6.27
C LEU A 70 8.85 12.22 7.78
N ARG A 71 9.94 12.13 8.56
CA ARG A 71 9.93 12.32 10.02
C ARG A 71 9.37 13.69 10.40
N ASP A 72 9.90 14.76 9.81
CA ASP A 72 9.55 16.15 10.16
C ASP A 72 8.09 16.48 9.86
N ASN A 73 7.46 15.72 8.95
CA ASN A 73 6.04 15.85 8.62
C ASN A 73 5.18 14.76 9.26
N GLN A 74 5.76 13.89 10.10
CA GLN A 74 5.10 12.76 10.76
C GLN A 74 4.34 11.87 9.77
N VAL A 75 4.98 11.55 8.65
CA VAL A 75 4.44 10.65 7.65
C VAL A 75 4.57 9.21 8.16
N GLU A 76 3.48 8.47 8.15
CA GLU A 76 3.46 7.03 8.42
C GLU A 76 4.10 6.29 7.25
N VAL A 77 5.06 5.41 7.50
CA VAL A 77 5.76 4.67 6.45
C VAL A 77 5.26 3.24 6.43
N VAL A 78 4.75 2.80 5.28
CA VAL A 78 4.42 1.39 5.06
C VAL A 78 5.32 0.83 3.96
N ALA A 79 6.25 -0.02 4.35
CA ALA A 79 7.35 -0.46 3.52
C ALA A 79 7.20 -1.91 3.05
N SER A 80 7.46 -2.18 1.77
CA SER A 80 7.40 -3.55 1.24
C SER A 80 8.68 -4.33 1.55
N LEU A 81 8.57 -5.34 2.43
CA LEU A 81 9.63 -6.29 2.75
C LEU A 81 9.06 -7.72 2.67
N PRO A 82 9.12 -8.38 1.49
CA PRO A 82 8.40 -9.63 1.25
C PRO A 82 8.96 -10.85 1.98
N CYS A 83 10.14 -10.73 2.59
CA CYS A 83 10.71 -11.74 3.46
C CYS A 83 11.77 -11.09 4.36
N TYR A 84 11.97 -11.61 5.56
CA TYR A 84 13.12 -11.29 6.39
C TYR A 84 14.42 -11.97 5.91
N SER A 85 14.33 -12.89 4.91
CA SER A 85 15.50 -13.57 4.35
C SER A 85 15.97 -12.96 3.03
N ARG A 86 17.29 -12.76 2.91
CA ARG A 86 17.96 -12.25 1.72
C ARG A 86 17.63 -13.04 0.46
N GLU A 87 17.72 -14.36 0.53
CA GLU A 87 17.49 -15.23 -0.63
C GLU A 87 16.10 -15.01 -1.24
N ASN A 88 15.07 -14.93 -0.41
CA ASN A 88 13.70 -14.73 -0.86
C ASN A 88 13.47 -13.33 -1.43
N VAL A 89 13.99 -12.29 -0.75
CA VAL A 89 13.86 -10.91 -1.22
C VAL A 89 14.60 -10.72 -2.54
N ASP A 90 15.85 -11.17 -2.65
CA ASP A 90 16.64 -11.01 -3.87
C ASP A 90 16.06 -11.80 -5.04
N LYS A 91 15.48 -12.99 -4.78
CA LYS A 91 14.77 -13.78 -5.80
C LYS A 91 13.53 -13.04 -6.34
N GLN A 92 12.82 -12.29 -5.51
CA GLN A 92 11.59 -11.60 -5.93
C GLN A 92 11.84 -10.18 -6.44
N ARG A 93 12.78 -9.45 -5.85
CA ARG A 93 12.99 -8.01 -6.08
C ARG A 93 14.28 -7.69 -6.82
N GLY A 94 15.19 -8.65 -6.95
CA GLY A 94 16.48 -8.50 -7.61
C GLY A 94 17.64 -8.49 -6.62
N ARG A 95 18.84 -8.85 -7.11
CA ARG A 95 20.06 -8.98 -6.30
C ARG A 95 20.41 -7.67 -5.58
N GLY A 96 20.69 -7.76 -4.28
CA GLY A 96 21.13 -6.64 -3.44
C GLY A 96 20.01 -5.68 -3.05
N VAL A 97 18.74 -6.02 -3.31
CA VAL A 97 17.60 -5.24 -2.80
C VAL A 97 17.45 -5.47 -1.31
N PHE A 98 17.71 -6.69 -0.81
CA PHE A 98 17.60 -6.97 0.61
C PHE A 98 18.46 -6.03 1.47
N ASP A 99 19.75 -5.89 1.16
CA ASP A 99 20.65 -5.00 1.90
C ASP A 99 20.15 -3.57 1.94
N LYS A 100 19.76 -3.05 0.78
CA LYS A 100 19.23 -1.68 0.67
C LYS A 100 17.96 -1.48 1.48
N SER A 101 17.10 -2.50 1.54
CA SER A 101 15.90 -2.46 2.36
C SER A 101 16.23 -2.46 3.85
N ILE A 102 17.18 -3.28 4.29
CA ILE A 102 17.65 -3.33 5.69
C ILE A 102 18.28 -1.98 6.08
N ASP A 103 19.19 -1.44 5.27
CA ASP A 103 19.85 -0.15 5.50
C ASP A 103 18.81 0.99 5.60
N ALA A 104 17.82 0.99 4.71
CA ALA A 104 16.73 1.97 4.70
C ALA A 104 15.86 1.89 5.96
N ILE A 105 15.50 0.68 6.40
CA ILE A 105 14.74 0.48 7.64
C ILE A 105 15.57 0.91 8.86
N GLN A 106 16.86 0.58 8.91
CA GLN A 106 17.75 1.03 9.99
C GLN A 106 17.88 2.56 10.02
N LYS A 107 17.95 3.23 8.85
CA LYS A 107 17.90 4.70 8.77
C LYS A 107 16.61 5.23 9.38
N LEU A 108 15.46 4.67 9.03
CA LEU A 108 14.16 5.06 9.62
C LEU A 108 14.13 4.80 11.13
N ASN A 109 14.55 3.63 11.61
CA ASN A 109 14.63 3.33 13.04
C ASN A 109 15.52 4.32 13.77
N SER A 110 16.67 4.74 13.21
CA SER A 110 17.53 5.75 13.83
C SER A 110 16.86 7.12 14.00
N LEU A 111 15.82 7.40 13.20
CA LEU A 111 14.99 8.61 13.28
C LEU A 111 13.79 8.46 14.22
N GLY A 112 13.59 7.28 14.81
CA GLY A 112 12.53 6.97 15.78
C GLY A 112 11.37 6.14 15.21
N TYR A 113 11.34 5.86 13.90
CA TYR A 113 10.29 5.05 13.30
C TYR A 113 10.22 3.64 13.90
N GLY A 114 9.01 3.13 14.15
CA GLY A 114 8.82 1.80 14.72
C GLY A 114 9.06 1.70 16.22
N GLN A 115 9.64 2.74 16.84
CA GLN A 115 9.94 2.74 18.27
C GLN A 115 8.72 3.15 19.09
N GLU A 116 8.50 2.46 20.21
CA GLU A 116 7.42 2.77 21.14
C GLU A 116 7.56 4.21 21.69
N GLY A 117 6.44 4.93 21.77
CA GLY A 117 6.40 6.31 22.28
C GLY A 117 6.91 7.39 21.32
N SER A 118 7.50 7.04 20.17
CA SER A 118 8.00 8.03 19.19
C SER A 118 6.89 8.77 18.44
N GLY A 119 5.72 8.13 18.28
CA GLY A 119 4.65 8.58 17.39
C GLY A 119 4.97 8.43 15.88
N LEU A 120 6.09 7.80 15.52
CA LEU A 120 6.51 7.57 14.14
C LEU A 120 6.24 6.12 13.73
N ILE A 121 5.26 5.93 12.85
CA ILE A 121 4.80 4.60 12.44
C ILE A 121 5.62 4.05 11.28
N LEU A 122 6.15 2.84 11.47
CA LEU A 122 6.73 2.02 10.42
C LEU A 122 6.06 0.66 10.42
N ASP A 123 5.33 0.37 9.34
CA ASP A 123 4.74 -0.95 9.09
C ASP A 123 5.44 -1.63 7.93
N LEU A 124 5.44 -2.95 7.93
CA LEU A 124 6.03 -3.77 6.87
C LEU A 124 4.93 -4.53 6.12
N ILE A 125 5.14 -4.75 4.82
CA ILE A 125 4.25 -5.57 3.98
C ILE A 125 4.95 -6.86 3.57
N PHE A 126 4.31 -7.98 3.90
CA PHE A 126 4.61 -9.30 3.34
C PHE A 126 3.69 -9.62 2.16
N ASN A 127 4.26 -10.18 1.11
CA ASN A 127 3.50 -10.79 0.03
C ASN A 127 4.11 -12.15 -0.36
N PRO A 128 3.31 -13.22 -0.56
CA PRO A 128 3.81 -14.54 -0.90
C PRO A 128 4.71 -14.57 -2.15
N GLY A 129 5.71 -15.45 -2.13
CA GLY A 129 6.58 -15.71 -3.29
C GLY A 129 5.98 -16.66 -4.35
N GLY A 130 4.71 -17.07 -4.20
CA GLY A 130 4.10 -18.08 -5.06
C GLY A 130 2.56 -18.00 -5.13
N ALA A 131 1.98 -18.94 -5.88
CA ALA A 131 0.54 -19.04 -6.15
C ALA A 131 -0.22 -19.79 -5.03
N PHE A 132 -0.11 -19.28 -3.80
CA PHE A 132 -0.77 -19.81 -2.62
C PHE A 132 -1.24 -18.68 -1.70
N LEU A 133 -2.20 -18.97 -0.83
CA LEU A 133 -2.65 -18.00 0.18
C LEU A 133 -1.59 -17.83 1.27
N PRO A 134 -1.38 -16.60 1.78
CA PRO A 134 -0.41 -16.35 2.82
C PRO A 134 -0.79 -17.05 4.14
N PRO A 135 0.19 -17.26 5.05
CA PRO A 135 -0.08 -17.71 6.41
C PRO A 135 -0.80 -16.62 7.24
N SER A 136 -1.16 -16.96 8.48
CA SER A 136 -1.73 -16.00 9.44
C SER A 136 -0.81 -14.79 9.64
N GLN A 137 -1.40 -13.59 9.58
CA GLN A 137 -0.71 -12.32 9.82
C GLN A 137 -0.10 -12.25 11.21
N GLU A 138 -0.83 -12.65 12.25
CA GLU A 138 -0.35 -12.59 13.64
C GLU A 138 0.91 -13.46 13.83
N LYS A 139 0.87 -14.70 13.34
CA LYS A 139 2.01 -15.62 13.43
C LYS A 139 3.22 -15.09 12.67
N LEU A 140 2.98 -14.56 11.47
CA LEU A 140 4.04 -14.03 10.63
C LEU A 140 4.62 -12.73 11.20
N GLU A 141 3.79 -11.86 11.79
CA GLU A 141 4.24 -10.63 12.44
C GLU A 141 5.20 -10.93 13.59
N LYS A 142 4.83 -11.89 14.45
CA LYS A 142 5.71 -12.32 15.56
C LYS A 142 7.06 -12.81 15.03
N GLN A 143 7.03 -13.67 14.02
CA GLN A 143 8.25 -14.20 13.42
C GLN A 143 9.11 -13.09 12.77
N TYR A 144 8.49 -12.14 12.06
CA TYR A 144 9.21 -10.99 11.50
C TYR A 144 9.87 -10.15 12.58
N LYS A 145 9.16 -9.89 13.68
CA LYS A 145 9.71 -9.12 14.82
C LYS A 145 10.91 -9.82 15.43
N GLU A 146 10.84 -11.13 15.66
CA GLU A 146 11.96 -11.93 16.19
C GLU A 146 13.16 -11.92 15.24
N GLU A 147 12.97 -12.29 13.97
CA GLU A 147 14.05 -12.44 12.99
C GLU A 147 14.73 -11.10 12.66
N LEU A 148 13.96 -10.02 12.45
CA LEU A 148 14.53 -8.72 12.12
C LEU A 148 15.23 -8.06 13.30
N TRP A 149 14.76 -8.30 14.52
CA TRP A 149 15.44 -7.86 15.73
C TRP A 149 16.76 -8.60 15.95
N GLU A 150 16.74 -9.93 15.94
CA GLU A 150 17.92 -10.75 16.23
C GLU A 150 19.03 -10.57 15.21
N GLN A 151 18.68 -10.45 13.93
CA GLN A 151 19.67 -10.35 12.86
C GLN A 151 20.15 -8.92 12.58
N PHE A 152 19.28 -7.91 12.77
CA PHE A 152 19.53 -6.54 12.29
C PHE A 152 19.22 -5.42 13.29
N GLY A 153 18.70 -5.75 14.49
CA GLY A 153 18.27 -4.76 15.48
C GLY A 153 17.10 -3.89 15.01
N ILE A 154 16.29 -4.38 14.07
CA ILE A 154 15.19 -3.64 13.47
C ILE A 154 13.92 -3.79 14.33
N VAL A 155 13.16 -2.70 14.44
CA VAL A 155 11.84 -2.66 15.05
C VAL A 155 10.81 -2.04 14.10
N PHE A 156 9.56 -2.47 14.21
CA PHE A 156 8.43 -1.96 13.41
C PHE A 156 7.12 -2.17 14.17
N ASN A 157 6.05 -1.45 13.79
CA ASN A 157 4.76 -1.46 14.47
C ASN A 157 3.95 -2.71 14.09
N HIS A 158 3.56 -2.84 12.81
CA HIS A 158 2.73 -3.92 12.31
C HIS A 158 3.26 -4.57 11.03
N LEU A 159 2.91 -5.84 10.83
CA LEU A 159 3.10 -6.55 9.57
C LEU A 159 1.76 -6.71 8.86
N TYR A 160 1.68 -6.24 7.63
CA TYR A 160 0.53 -6.42 6.75
C TYR A 160 0.79 -7.55 5.78
N VAL A 161 -0.09 -8.56 5.82
CA VAL A 161 -0.02 -9.73 4.94
C VAL A 161 -0.98 -9.55 3.78
N ILE A 162 -0.45 -9.58 2.56
CA ILE A 162 -1.23 -9.35 1.34
C ILE A 162 -1.30 -10.63 0.50
N VAL A 163 -2.49 -10.94 -0.02
CA VAL A 163 -2.72 -11.95 -1.05
C VAL A 163 -2.29 -11.39 -2.40
N ASN A 164 -1.51 -12.14 -3.18
CA ASN A 164 -1.07 -11.68 -4.49
C ASN A 164 -2.27 -11.48 -5.43
N MET A 165 -2.50 -10.24 -5.85
CA MET A 165 -3.54 -9.91 -6.82
C MET A 165 -3.18 -10.44 -8.20
N SER A 166 -4.06 -11.24 -8.81
CA SER A 166 -3.88 -11.76 -10.18
C SER A 166 -4.06 -10.66 -11.23
N ILE A 167 -3.12 -9.71 -11.26
CA ILE A 167 -3.10 -8.56 -12.18
C ILE A 167 -1.69 -8.32 -12.75
N ARG A 168 -1.62 -7.75 -13.95
CA ARG A 168 -0.37 -7.27 -14.60
C ARG A 168 0.75 -8.33 -14.54
N ARG A 169 1.95 -7.98 -14.05
CA ARG A 169 3.14 -8.85 -14.03
C ARG A 169 2.92 -10.19 -13.31
N TRP A 170 2.10 -10.21 -12.25
CA TRP A 170 1.82 -11.46 -11.55
C TRP A 170 0.93 -12.38 -12.39
N GLU A 171 -0.08 -11.82 -13.07
CA GLU A 171 -0.91 -12.57 -14.01
C GLU A 171 -0.08 -13.13 -15.17
N GLU A 172 0.79 -12.33 -15.79
CA GLU A 172 1.72 -12.76 -16.85
C GLU A 172 2.65 -13.91 -16.37
N TYR A 173 3.13 -13.83 -15.12
CA TYR A 173 3.92 -14.90 -14.52
C TYR A 173 3.09 -16.20 -14.36
N LEU A 174 1.86 -16.09 -13.88
CA LEU A 174 0.97 -17.24 -13.72
C LEU A 174 0.62 -17.87 -15.06
N GLU A 175 0.42 -17.09 -16.12
CA GLU A 175 0.22 -17.59 -17.49
C GLU A 175 1.43 -18.35 -17.99
N ARG A 176 2.61 -17.73 -17.93
CA ARG A 176 3.87 -18.32 -18.40
C ARG A 176 4.23 -19.62 -17.67
N THR A 177 3.81 -19.75 -16.41
CA THR A 177 4.07 -20.94 -15.60
C THR A 177 2.91 -21.94 -15.58
N GLY A 178 1.82 -21.69 -16.32
CA GLY A 178 0.66 -22.59 -16.37
C GLY A 178 -0.15 -22.66 -15.07
N GLN A 179 0.01 -21.67 -14.18
CA GLN A 179 -0.62 -21.63 -12.85
C GLN A 179 -1.88 -20.75 -12.79
N LYS A 180 -2.19 -19.99 -13.86
CA LYS A 180 -3.26 -18.99 -13.85
C LYS A 180 -4.62 -19.54 -13.40
N GLU A 181 -5.11 -20.60 -14.05
CA GLU A 181 -6.46 -21.07 -13.75
C GLU A 181 -6.55 -21.77 -12.40
N ARG A 182 -5.53 -22.54 -12.02
CA ARG A 182 -5.42 -23.10 -10.66
C ARG A 182 -5.42 -22.00 -9.60
N TYR A 183 -4.72 -20.89 -9.82
CA TYR A 183 -4.67 -19.79 -8.85
C TYR A 183 -6.01 -19.07 -8.76
N LYS A 184 -6.70 -18.84 -9.89
CA LYS A 184 -8.06 -18.28 -9.86
C LYS A 184 -9.04 -19.18 -9.11
N GLU A 185 -9.02 -20.49 -9.37
CA GLU A 185 -9.85 -21.46 -8.65
C GLU A 185 -9.56 -21.44 -7.15
N LEU A 186 -8.30 -21.36 -6.75
CA LEU A 186 -7.92 -21.20 -5.34
C LEU A 186 -8.59 -19.97 -4.71
N LEU A 187 -8.51 -18.80 -5.36
CA LEU A 187 -9.08 -17.56 -4.84
C LEU A 187 -10.61 -17.63 -4.73
N VAL A 188 -11.28 -18.20 -5.75
CA VAL A 188 -12.74 -18.37 -5.75
C VAL A 188 -13.18 -19.34 -4.65
N ASN A 189 -12.51 -20.49 -4.54
CA ASN A 189 -12.85 -21.51 -3.54
C ASN A 189 -12.55 -21.04 -2.11
N ALA A 190 -11.61 -20.10 -1.95
CA ALA A 190 -11.28 -19.50 -0.67
C ALA A 190 -12.12 -18.25 -0.35
N PHE A 191 -13.09 -17.87 -1.17
CA PHE A 191 -13.94 -16.72 -0.91
C PHE A 191 -14.56 -16.79 0.48
N ASN A 192 -14.34 -15.74 1.27
CA ASN A 192 -14.87 -15.61 2.61
C ASN A 192 -15.85 -14.42 2.69
N PRO A 193 -17.16 -14.68 2.80
CA PRO A 193 -18.17 -13.64 2.91
C PRO A 193 -17.96 -12.65 4.07
N GLN A 194 -17.30 -13.06 5.15
CA GLN A 194 -17.05 -12.20 6.33
C GLN A 194 -16.11 -11.04 6.01
N THR A 195 -15.34 -11.13 4.94
CA THR A 195 -14.40 -10.08 4.51
C THR A 195 -15.06 -8.97 3.70
N VAL A 196 -16.29 -9.20 3.20
CA VAL A 196 -16.95 -8.30 2.23
C VAL A 196 -17.23 -6.93 2.84
N ASP A 197 -17.65 -6.87 4.09
CA ASP A 197 -17.97 -5.60 4.75
C ASP A 197 -16.73 -4.80 5.16
N THR A 198 -15.55 -5.42 5.14
CA THR A 198 -14.28 -4.82 5.56
C THR A 198 -13.32 -4.54 4.41
N VAL A 199 -13.69 -4.85 3.15
CA VAL A 199 -12.83 -4.55 2.00
C VAL A 199 -12.57 -3.06 1.86
N MET A 200 -11.33 -2.73 1.48
CA MET A 200 -10.81 -1.37 1.43
C MET A 200 -11.63 -0.42 0.53
N CYS A 201 -12.17 -0.91 -0.58
CA CYS A 201 -12.96 -0.10 -1.53
C CYS A 201 -14.29 0.45 -0.97
N ARG A 202 -14.68 0.07 0.25
CA ARG A 202 -15.83 0.65 0.95
C ARG A 202 -15.50 1.95 1.69
N THR A 203 -14.22 2.23 1.95
CA THR A 203 -13.78 3.34 2.81
C THR A 203 -12.71 4.21 2.18
N LEU A 204 -12.35 3.96 0.92
CA LEU A 204 -11.36 4.74 0.19
C LEU A 204 -11.80 5.06 -1.22
N ILE A 205 -11.13 6.05 -1.78
CA ILE A 205 -11.14 6.37 -3.19
C ILE A 205 -9.70 6.50 -3.66
N SER A 206 -9.38 5.84 -4.79
CA SER A 206 -8.05 5.88 -5.39
C SER A 206 -8.03 6.85 -6.57
N ILE A 207 -6.95 7.62 -6.69
CA ILE A 207 -6.83 8.73 -7.63
C ILE A 207 -5.65 8.50 -8.58
N GLY A 208 -5.96 8.45 -9.86
CA GLY A 208 -4.98 8.40 -10.94
C GLY A 208 -4.08 9.62 -11.01
N TRP A 209 -2.86 9.45 -11.52
CA TRP A 209 -1.93 10.57 -11.74
C TRP A 209 -2.47 11.64 -12.70
N ASN A 210 -3.46 11.27 -13.51
CA ASN A 210 -4.21 12.11 -14.45
C ASN A 210 -5.54 12.62 -13.87
N GLY A 211 -5.83 12.38 -12.59
CA GLY A 211 -7.06 12.77 -11.91
C GLY A 211 -8.28 11.88 -12.16
N GLN A 212 -8.11 10.72 -12.79
CA GLN A 212 -9.16 9.70 -12.89
C GLN A 212 -9.46 9.08 -11.52
N LEU A 213 -10.73 8.71 -11.27
CA LEU A 213 -11.18 8.16 -9.99
C LEU A 213 -11.49 6.66 -10.09
N TYR A 214 -11.12 5.94 -9.03
CA TYR A 214 -11.22 4.48 -8.92
C TYR A 214 -11.70 4.09 -7.51
N ASP A 215 -12.39 2.96 -7.36
CA ASP A 215 -12.81 2.48 -6.04
C ASP A 215 -11.63 1.97 -5.19
N CYS A 216 -10.53 1.54 -5.83
CA CYS A 216 -9.32 1.11 -5.15
C CYS A 216 -8.10 1.06 -6.06
N ASP A 217 -6.92 0.89 -5.45
CA ASP A 217 -5.63 0.79 -6.15
C ASP A 217 -5.61 -0.34 -7.17
N PHE A 218 -6.29 -1.46 -6.90
CA PHE A 218 -6.35 -2.59 -7.84
C PHE A 218 -7.23 -2.27 -9.05
N ASN A 219 -8.37 -1.61 -8.83
CA ASN A 219 -9.20 -1.06 -9.91
C ASN A 219 -8.42 -0.02 -10.72
N GLN A 220 -7.63 0.84 -10.07
CA GLN A 220 -6.73 1.77 -10.75
C GLN A 220 -5.71 1.05 -11.63
N MET A 221 -5.05 0.00 -11.12
CA MET A 221 -4.08 -0.78 -11.90
C MET A 221 -4.70 -1.49 -13.10
N LEU A 222 -6.01 -1.78 -13.07
CA LEU A 222 -6.76 -2.38 -14.17
C LEU A 222 -7.57 -1.38 -15.00
N GLU A 223 -7.45 -0.08 -14.70
CA GLU A 223 -8.20 1.00 -15.36
C GLU A 223 -9.74 0.84 -15.26
N ILE A 224 -10.23 0.18 -14.21
CA ILE A 224 -11.67 -0.02 -13.93
C ILE A 224 -12.19 1.20 -13.18
N PRO A 225 -12.97 2.10 -13.80
CA PRO A 225 -13.33 3.37 -13.19
C PRO A 225 -14.28 3.19 -12.00
N VAL A 226 -14.26 4.17 -11.09
CA VAL A 226 -15.12 4.21 -9.88
C VAL A 226 -16.59 3.90 -10.21
N GLY A 227 -17.18 2.93 -9.49
CA GLY A 227 -18.55 2.46 -9.74
C GLY A 227 -18.87 2.06 -11.18
N GLY A 228 -17.86 1.73 -11.98
CA GLY A 228 -17.98 1.34 -13.39
C GLY A 228 -18.21 2.53 -14.34
N LYS A 229 -18.03 3.77 -13.90
CA LYS A 229 -18.29 4.97 -14.70
C LYS A 229 -17.09 5.92 -14.70
N GLN A 230 -16.70 6.36 -15.89
CA GLN A 230 -15.60 7.31 -16.05
C GLN A 230 -15.91 8.63 -15.33
N ARG A 231 -15.09 8.97 -14.33
CA ARG A 231 -15.20 10.16 -13.50
C ARG A 231 -13.81 10.66 -13.16
N THR A 232 -13.65 11.97 -13.18
CA THR A 232 -12.38 12.63 -12.82
C THR A 232 -12.59 13.65 -11.72
N LEU A 233 -11.50 14.14 -11.12
CA LEU A 233 -11.51 15.20 -10.12
C LEU A 233 -12.19 16.51 -10.60
N TRP A 234 -12.26 16.73 -11.91
CA TRP A 234 -12.93 17.89 -12.50
C TRP A 234 -14.44 17.68 -12.67
N ASN A 235 -14.92 16.45 -12.52
CA ASN A 235 -16.35 16.11 -12.60
C ASN A 235 -17.03 16.08 -11.22
N ILE A 236 -16.30 16.31 -10.14
CA ILE A 236 -16.82 16.21 -8.76
C ILE A 236 -16.67 17.52 -8.00
N LYS A 237 -17.56 17.76 -7.04
CA LYS A 237 -17.51 18.89 -6.11
C LYS A 237 -16.97 18.51 -4.75
N SER A 238 -17.16 17.25 -4.34
CA SER A 238 -16.69 16.71 -3.06
C SER A 238 -16.37 15.24 -3.19
N PHE A 239 -15.44 14.73 -2.37
CA PHE A 239 -15.23 13.29 -2.25
C PHE A 239 -16.39 12.57 -1.55
N GLU A 240 -17.26 13.29 -0.83
CA GLU A 240 -18.49 12.74 -0.23
C GLU A 240 -19.47 12.16 -1.25
N GLU A 241 -19.33 12.50 -2.54
CA GLU A 241 -20.12 11.90 -3.62
C GLU A 241 -19.90 10.38 -3.76
N PHE A 242 -18.88 9.83 -3.10
CA PHE A 242 -18.52 8.42 -3.13
C PHE A 242 -18.73 7.71 -1.78
N SER A 243 -19.31 8.40 -0.79
CA SER A 243 -19.65 7.79 0.50
C SER A 243 -20.76 6.73 0.38
N GLU A 244 -21.53 6.78 -0.71
CA GLU A 244 -22.53 5.77 -1.08
C GLU A 244 -22.45 5.49 -2.59
N GLY A 245 -22.75 4.25 -2.99
CA GLY A 245 -22.84 3.88 -4.40
C GLY A 245 -22.32 2.49 -4.70
N PRO A 246 -22.43 2.06 -5.98
CA PRO A 246 -21.86 0.80 -6.42
C PRO A 246 -20.33 0.88 -6.45
N ILE A 247 -19.68 -0.21 -6.06
CA ILE A 247 -18.24 -0.44 -6.24
C ILE A 247 -18.07 -1.31 -7.49
N ALA A 248 -17.14 -0.95 -8.38
CA ALA A 248 -16.84 -1.79 -9.53
C ALA A 248 -16.08 -3.04 -9.09
N THR A 249 -16.57 -4.22 -9.48
CA THR A 249 -15.95 -5.51 -9.15
C THR A 249 -15.47 -6.23 -10.40
N SER A 250 -14.38 -6.99 -10.28
CA SER A 250 -13.87 -7.88 -11.33
C SER A 250 -13.18 -9.10 -10.69
N ALA A 251 -12.65 -10.02 -11.50
CA ALA A 251 -12.10 -11.30 -11.02
C ALA A 251 -10.99 -11.14 -9.97
N HIS A 252 -10.20 -10.07 -10.03
CA HIS A 252 -9.15 -9.79 -9.05
C HIS A 252 -9.70 -9.57 -7.63
N CYS A 253 -10.97 -9.16 -7.47
CA CYS A 253 -11.57 -8.91 -6.17
C CYS A 253 -11.64 -10.16 -5.28
N PHE A 254 -11.60 -11.37 -5.87
CA PHE A 254 -11.50 -12.61 -5.09
C PHE A 254 -10.22 -12.68 -4.26
N ALA A 255 -9.12 -12.04 -4.68
CA ALA A 255 -7.93 -11.99 -3.84
C ALA A 255 -8.10 -11.08 -2.61
N CYS A 256 -8.94 -10.03 -2.67
CA CYS A 256 -9.27 -9.21 -1.50
C CYS A 256 -10.10 -9.98 -0.47
N THR A 257 -10.88 -10.96 -0.91
CA THR A 257 -11.88 -11.66 -0.10
C THR A 257 -11.54 -13.12 0.17
N ALA A 258 -10.41 -13.62 -0.33
CA ALA A 258 -9.96 -14.99 -0.11
C ALA A 258 -9.37 -15.17 1.29
N GLY A 259 -9.74 -16.27 1.96
CA GLY A 259 -9.21 -16.66 3.26
C GLY A 259 -9.50 -15.62 4.35
N ALA A 260 -8.44 -15.04 4.91
CA ALA A 260 -8.55 -13.98 5.91
C ALA A 260 -8.77 -12.58 5.31
N GLY A 261 -8.99 -12.51 3.99
CA GLY A 261 -9.06 -11.27 3.23
C GLY A 261 -7.72 -10.55 3.16
N SER A 262 -7.63 -9.58 2.26
CA SER A 262 -6.41 -8.83 2.00
C SER A 262 -6.72 -7.43 1.51
N SER A 263 -6.11 -6.44 2.16
CA SER A 263 -6.09 -5.04 1.72
C SER A 263 -4.67 -4.49 1.76
N CYS A 264 -4.47 -3.26 1.30
CA CYS A 264 -3.22 -2.53 1.53
C CYS A 264 -2.91 -2.32 3.03
N ALA A 265 -3.86 -2.58 3.94
CA ALA A 265 -3.67 -2.59 5.39
C ALA A 265 -3.61 -4.01 6.00
N GLY A 266 -3.35 -5.03 5.18
CA GLY A 266 -3.22 -6.43 5.63
C GLY A 266 -4.53 -7.19 5.67
N SER A 267 -4.58 -8.19 6.56
CA SER A 267 -5.71 -9.10 6.72
C SER A 267 -6.97 -8.39 7.23
N LEU A 268 -8.14 -8.82 6.74
CA LEU A 268 -9.43 -8.18 6.98
C LEU A 268 -10.22 -8.78 8.14
N ILE A 269 -9.79 -9.95 8.63
CA ILE A 269 -10.37 -10.61 9.80
C ILE A 269 -9.24 -11.07 10.72
N HIS A 270 -9.41 -10.80 12.00
CA HIS A 270 -8.52 -11.28 13.05
C HIS A 270 -9.25 -12.43 13.75
N TYR A 271 -8.68 -13.63 13.68
CA TYR A 271 -9.19 -14.83 14.37
C TYR A 271 -8.60 -14.94 15.77
#